data_AF-A0A368LFF9-F1
#
_entry.id   AF-A0A368LFF9-F1
#
_cell.length_a   1.000
_cell.length_b   1.000
_cell.length_c   1.000
_cell.angle_alpha   90.00
_cell.angle_beta   90.00
_cell.angle_gamma   90.00
#
_symmetry.space_group_name_H-M   'P 1'
#
loop_
_entity.id
_entity.type
_entity.pdbx_description
1 polymer ?
#
loop_
_entity_poly.entity_id
_entity_poly.type
_entity_poly.pdbx_seq_one_letter_code
_entity_poly.pdbx_strand_id
1 'polypeptide(L)'
;MVHQHQQELKKQLWNIANSLRGNMSADDFRDYILGLIFYKYLSDKLNTYADQLLSEDGIVFAKIDETTAEGQEYLEAVKEEALDKLGYFLKPAELFHVLAERGSNDKFILDDVTSVLNHIEQSTMGVDSADDFNGLFDDLDLTSNKLGKTPDARNKLIAKVLEHLDNIDFHLESSEIDILGDAYEYLIGMFASGAGKKAGEFYIMPPTSLQAKCHLPIAA
;
A
#
# COMPACT_ATOMS: atom_id res chain seq x y z
N MET A 1 -3.11 -13.78 -21.07
CA MET A 1 -2.09 -13.85 -20.00
C MET A 1 -2.48 -12.99 -18.81
N VAL A 2 -2.93 -11.74 -18.99
CA VAL A 2 -3.29 -10.87 -17.84
C VAL A 2 -4.43 -11.39 -16.98
N HIS A 3 -5.53 -11.91 -17.55
CA HIS A 3 -6.62 -12.49 -16.76
C HIS A 3 -6.20 -13.67 -15.85
N GLN A 4 -5.18 -14.44 -16.24
CA GLN A 4 -4.68 -15.55 -15.43
C GLN A 4 -3.88 -15.03 -14.23
N HIS A 5 -3.06 -14.00 -14.44
CA HIS A 5 -2.33 -13.31 -13.37
C HIS A 5 -3.30 -12.66 -12.37
N GLN A 6 -4.33 -11.96 -12.85
CA GLN A 6 -5.35 -11.35 -12.01
C GLN A 6 -6.08 -12.39 -11.14
N GLN A 7 -6.43 -13.55 -11.70
CA GLN A 7 -7.07 -14.62 -10.93
C GLN A 7 -6.15 -15.22 -9.88
N GLU A 8 -4.86 -15.40 -10.20
CA GLU A 8 -3.88 -15.90 -9.25
C GLU A 8 -3.64 -14.89 -8.12
N LEU A 9 -3.49 -13.60 -8.44
CA LEU A 9 -3.39 -12.52 -7.46
C LEU A 9 -4.58 -12.51 -6.50
N LYS A 10 -5.79 -12.53 -7.05
CA LYS A 10 -7.05 -12.59 -6.30
C LYS A 10 -7.09 -13.79 -5.34
N LYS A 11 -6.64 -14.96 -5.80
CA LYS A 11 -6.57 -16.17 -4.99
C LYS A 11 -5.50 -16.09 -3.90
N GLN A 12 -4.33 -15.51 -4.20
CA GLN A 12 -3.26 -15.31 -3.22
C GLN A 12 -3.71 -14.38 -2.10
N LEU A 13 -4.29 -13.22 -2.44
CA LEU A 13 -4.83 -12.27 -1.48
C LEU A 13 -5.92 -12.90 -0.60
N TRP A 14 -6.81 -13.69 -1.19
CA TRP A 14 -7.83 -14.43 -0.45
C TRP A 14 -7.24 -15.50 0.48
N ASN A 15 -6.17 -16.19 0.06
CA ASN A 15 -5.49 -17.19 0.89
C ASN A 15 -4.80 -16.53 2.09
N ILE A 16 -4.17 -15.38 1.89
CA ILE A 16 -3.59 -14.56 2.97
C ILE A 16 -4.70 -14.13 3.93
N ALA A 17 -5.81 -13.63 3.40
CA ALA A 17 -6.99 -13.25 4.19
C ALA A 17 -7.48 -14.38 5.10
N ASN A 18 -7.69 -15.58 4.55
CA ASN A 18 -8.17 -16.71 5.33
C ASN A 18 -7.15 -17.24 6.35
N SER A 19 -5.87 -17.21 6.00
CA SER A 19 -4.82 -17.76 6.85
C SER A 19 -4.49 -16.84 8.02
N LEU A 20 -4.57 -15.53 7.81
CA LEU A 20 -4.11 -14.53 8.77
C LEU A 20 -5.23 -13.84 9.56
N ARG A 21 -6.49 -13.82 9.08
CA ARG A 21 -7.60 -13.16 9.82
C ARG A 21 -7.82 -13.69 11.24
N GLY A 22 -7.37 -14.91 11.54
CA GLY A 22 -7.54 -15.53 12.85
C GLY A 22 -9.01 -15.58 13.27
N ASN A 23 -9.33 -14.92 14.39
CA ASN A 23 -10.69 -14.86 14.95
C ASN A 23 -11.52 -13.67 14.42
N MET A 24 -10.97 -12.85 13.53
CA MET A 24 -11.66 -11.70 12.98
C MET A 24 -12.68 -12.12 11.93
N SER A 25 -13.75 -11.33 11.79
CA SER A 25 -14.65 -11.50 10.66
C SER A 25 -13.92 -11.16 9.36
N ALA A 26 -14.42 -11.71 8.26
CA ALA A 26 -13.85 -11.45 6.95
C ALA A 26 -13.96 -9.95 6.59
N ASP A 27 -15.09 -9.33 6.95
CA ASP A 27 -15.32 -7.89 6.76
C ASP A 27 -14.33 -7.04 7.57
N ASP A 28 -14.08 -7.38 8.84
CA ASP A 28 -13.10 -6.64 9.66
C ASP A 28 -11.69 -6.73 9.06
N PHE A 29 -11.29 -7.91 8.58
CA PHE A 29 -9.93 -8.12 8.05
C PHE A 29 -9.72 -7.51 6.67
N ARG A 30 -10.81 -7.30 5.91
CA ARG A 30 -10.79 -6.67 4.60
C ARG A 30 -10.14 -5.29 4.68
N ASP A 31 -10.62 -4.44 5.58
CA ASP A 31 -10.19 -3.05 5.66
C ASP A 31 -8.67 -2.97 5.97
N TYR A 32 -8.18 -3.90 6.80
CA TYR A 32 -6.74 -4.09 7.05
C TYR A 32 -5.94 -4.48 5.82
N ILE A 33 -6.37 -5.52 5.11
CA ILE A 33 -5.67 -5.98 3.90
C ILE A 33 -5.66 -4.89 2.84
N LEU A 34 -6.79 -4.21 2.62
CA LEU A 34 -6.92 -3.20 1.58
C LEU A 34 -5.98 -2.02 1.83
N GLY A 35 -5.91 -1.50 3.06
CA GLY A 35 -4.97 -0.44 3.43
C GLY A 35 -3.50 -0.87 3.24
N LEU A 36 -3.15 -2.09 3.63
CA LEU A 36 -1.77 -2.60 3.50
C LEU A 36 -1.38 -2.90 2.05
N ILE A 37 -2.30 -3.38 1.20
CA ILE A 37 -2.08 -3.53 -0.25
C ILE A 37 -1.84 -2.15 -0.87
N PHE A 38 -2.64 -1.15 -0.47
CA PHE A 38 -2.47 0.20 -0.99
C PHE A 38 -1.14 0.80 -0.59
N TYR A 39 -0.73 0.64 0.67
CA TYR A 39 0.60 1.02 1.12
C TYR A 39 1.71 0.34 0.30
N LYS A 40 1.61 -0.98 0.05
CA LYS A 40 2.57 -1.68 -0.83
C LYS A 40 2.62 -1.07 -2.22
N TYR A 41 1.46 -0.77 -2.82
CA TYR A 41 1.40 -0.14 -4.13
C TYR A 41 2.12 1.21 -4.17
N LEU A 42 1.83 2.09 -3.21
CA LEU A 42 2.49 3.40 -3.13
C LEU A 42 4.00 3.26 -2.97
N SER A 43 4.43 2.35 -2.10
CA SER A 43 5.86 2.09 -1.88
C SER A 43 6.55 1.58 -3.14
N ASP A 44 5.98 0.58 -3.83
CA ASP A 44 6.59 -0.02 -5.01
C ASP A 44 6.65 0.96 -6.18
N LYS A 45 5.60 1.77 -6.34
CA LYS A 45 5.53 2.81 -7.38
C LYS A 45 6.56 3.91 -7.13
N LEU A 46 6.68 4.38 -5.89
CA LEU A 46 7.70 5.37 -5.53
C LEU A 46 9.11 4.80 -5.68
N ASN A 47 9.36 3.56 -5.22
CA ASN A 47 10.68 2.95 -5.36
C ASN A 47 11.08 2.80 -6.83
N THR A 48 10.18 2.31 -7.68
CA THR A 48 10.41 2.20 -9.13
C THR A 48 10.70 3.56 -9.76
N TYR A 49 9.91 4.57 -9.40
CA TYR A 49 10.10 5.94 -9.90
C TYR A 49 11.43 6.54 -9.46
N ALA A 50 11.80 6.39 -8.19
CA ALA A 50 13.05 6.88 -7.64
C ALA A 50 14.27 6.15 -8.22
N ASP A 51 14.20 4.83 -8.38
CA ASP A 51 15.26 4.03 -9.02
C ASP A 51 15.45 4.43 -10.50
N GLN A 52 14.36 4.79 -11.21
CA GLN A 52 14.46 5.32 -12.57
C GLN A 52 15.12 6.71 -12.60
N LEU A 53 14.75 7.60 -11.68
CA LEU A 53 15.32 8.94 -11.57
C LEU A 53 16.83 8.89 -11.24
N LEU A 54 17.23 7.98 -10.37
CA LEU A 54 18.60 7.81 -9.90
C LEU A 54 19.43 6.84 -10.76
N SER A 55 18.84 6.31 -11.84
CA SER A 55 19.48 5.31 -12.70
C SER A 55 20.76 5.81 -13.38
N GLU A 56 20.84 7.11 -13.68
CA GLU A 56 22.03 7.74 -14.27
C GLU A 56 23.22 7.72 -13.31
N ASP A 57 22.97 7.84 -12.00
CA ASP A 57 23.98 7.78 -10.95
C ASP A 57 24.27 6.34 -10.48
N GLY A 58 23.50 5.35 -10.95
CA GLY A 58 23.62 3.95 -10.55
C GLY A 58 23.26 3.70 -9.08
N ILE A 59 22.45 4.58 -8.49
CA ILE A 59 22.02 4.54 -7.10
C ILE A 59 20.69 3.80 -7.01
N VAL A 60 20.59 2.93 -6.00
CA VAL A 60 19.32 2.27 -5.65
C VAL A 60 18.70 3.05 -4.49
N PHE A 61 17.48 3.52 -4.67
CA PHE A 61 16.78 4.40 -3.73
C PHE A 61 16.71 3.79 -2.32
N ALA A 62 16.33 2.52 -2.23
CA ALA A 62 16.25 1.77 -0.98
C ALA A 62 17.59 1.66 -0.20
N LYS A 63 18.73 1.94 -0.86
CA LYS A 63 20.07 1.86 -0.26
C LYS A 63 20.67 3.22 0.11
N ILE A 64 19.94 4.31 -0.11
CA ILE A 64 20.40 5.65 0.24
C ILE A 64 20.52 5.76 1.77
N ASP A 65 21.66 6.25 2.24
CA ASP A 65 21.88 6.54 3.66
C ASP A 65 21.36 7.94 4.00
N GLU A 66 20.19 7.98 4.64
CA GLU A 66 19.49 9.21 5.06
C GLU A 66 20.29 10.08 6.06
N THR A 67 21.35 9.54 6.67
CA THR A 67 22.18 10.25 7.66
C THR A 67 23.34 11.01 7.04
N THR A 68 23.65 10.74 5.76
CA THR A 68 24.75 11.38 5.05
C THR A 68 24.28 12.65 4.33
N ALA A 69 25.17 13.63 4.18
CA ALA A 69 24.85 14.86 3.44
C ALA A 69 24.50 14.58 1.96
N GLU A 70 25.23 13.65 1.34
CA GLU A 70 24.99 13.19 -0.02
C GLU A 70 23.64 12.47 -0.14
N GLY A 71 23.31 11.58 0.80
CA GLY A 71 21.99 10.94 0.83
C GLY A 71 20.84 11.93 1.01
N GLN A 72 21.01 12.95 1.84
CA GLN A 72 20.01 14.01 1.99
C GLN A 72 19.80 14.83 0.70
N GLU A 73 20.85 15.07 -0.07
CA GLU A 73 20.75 15.75 -1.37
C GLU A 73 19.93 14.92 -2.37
N TYR A 74 20.22 13.62 -2.49
CA TYR A 74 19.43 12.71 -3.32
C TYR A 74 17.97 12.60 -2.85
N LEU A 75 17.74 12.55 -1.54
CA LEU A 75 16.39 12.45 -0.99
C LEU A 75 15.56 13.69 -1.28
N GLU A 76 16.12 14.88 -1.16
CA GLU A 76 15.40 16.12 -1.47
C GLU A 76 15.10 16.22 -2.97
N ALA A 77 16.03 15.82 -3.84
CA ALA A 77 15.80 15.77 -5.28
C ALA A 77 14.68 14.77 -5.66
N VAL A 78 14.74 13.55 -5.12
CA VAL A 78 13.69 12.53 -5.35
C VAL A 78 12.35 12.99 -4.78
N LYS A 79 12.35 13.65 -3.63
CA LYS A 79 11.13 14.14 -2.99
C LYS A 79 10.44 15.23 -3.82
N GLU A 80 11.17 16.19 -4.35
CA GLU A 80 10.60 17.23 -5.22
C GLU A 80 9.90 16.60 -6.44
N GLU A 81 10.60 15.71 -7.13
CA GLU A 81 10.09 15.02 -8.31
C GLU A 81 8.93 14.06 -7.98
N ALA A 82 9.00 13.34 -6.87
CA ALA A 82 7.94 12.44 -6.42
C ALA A 82 6.67 13.20 -6.02
N LEU A 83 6.80 14.36 -5.36
CA LEU A 83 5.64 15.20 -5.03
C LEU A 83 5.00 15.79 -6.29
N ASP A 84 5.79 16.17 -7.31
CA ASP A 84 5.26 16.67 -8.59
C ASP A 84 4.57 15.58 -9.42
N LYS A 85 5.17 14.38 -9.53
CA LYS A 85 4.65 13.30 -10.39
C LYS A 85 3.69 12.34 -9.72
N LEU A 86 3.92 12.01 -8.45
CA LEU A 86 3.17 11.00 -7.70
C LEU A 86 2.23 11.62 -6.66
N GLY A 87 2.52 12.83 -6.18
CA GLY A 87 1.71 13.54 -5.18
C GLY A 87 1.93 13.09 -3.73
N TYR A 88 2.91 12.24 -3.48
CA TYR A 88 3.31 11.75 -2.15
C TYR A 88 4.80 11.39 -2.13
N PHE A 89 5.37 11.27 -0.94
CA PHE A 89 6.76 10.87 -0.76
C PHE A 89 6.93 9.89 0.41
N LEU A 90 7.84 8.93 0.24
CA LEU A 90 8.25 7.95 1.24
C LEU A 90 9.77 7.93 1.30
N LYS A 91 10.33 7.82 2.50
CA LYS A 91 11.77 7.64 2.68
C LYS A 91 12.19 6.18 2.39
N PRO A 92 13.47 5.93 2.11
CA PRO A 92 14.01 4.58 1.95
C PRO A 92 13.65 3.65 3.13
N ALA A 93 13.76 4.11 4.38
CA ALA A 93 13.41 3.31 5.55
C ALA A 93 11.90 3.03 5.70
N GLU A 94 11.05 3.76 4.96
CA GLU A 94 9.59 3.69 4.99
C GLU A 94 9.03 2.84 3.84
N LEU A 95 9.89 2.25 3.01
CA LEU A 95 9.47 1.35 1.94
C LEU A 95 8.88 0.05 2.52
N PHE A 96 7.86 -0.45 1.83
CA PHE A 96 7.11 -1.64 2.22
C PHE A 96 8.02 -2.85 2.42
N HIS A 97 8.91 -3.13 1.45
CA HIS A 97 9.82 -4.27 1.53
C HIS A 97 10.81 -4.15 2.70
N VAL A 98 11.24 -2.92 3.05
CA VAL A 98 12.12 -2.67 4.20
C VAL A 98 11.41 -2.98 5.50
N LEU A 99 10.16 -2.53 5.67
CA LEU A 99 9.36 -2.86 6.84
C LEU A 99 8.98 -4.33 6.90
N ALA A 100 8.69 -4.97 5.75
CA ALA A 100 8.43 -6.40 5.66
C ALA A 100 9.65 -7.22 6.10
N GLU A 101 10.85 -6.90 5.60
CA GLU A 101 12.10 -7.55 5.99
C GLU A 101 12.37 -7.38 7.50
N ARG A 102 12.18 -6.16 8.04
CA ARG A 102 12.31 -5.91 9.47
C ARG A 102 11.33 -6.75 10.29
N GLY A 103 10.07 -6.83 9.85
CA GLY A 103 9.02 -7.63 10.48
C GLY A 103 9.34 -9.13 10.49
N SER A 104 9.85 -9.66 9.38
CA SER A 104 10.28 -11.06 9.26
C SER A 104 11.46 -11.40 10.18
N ASN A 105 12.28 -10.40 10.54
CA ASN A 105 13.38 -10.52 11.50
C ASN A 105 12.95 -10.28 12.97
N ASP A 106 11.66 -10.52 13.29
CA ASP A 106 11.07 -10.36 14.63
C ASP A 106 11.24 -8.96 15.24
N LYS A 107 11.40 -7.91 14.41
CA LYS A 107 11.42 -6.53 14.90
C LYS A 107 10.00 -6.02 15.14
N PHE A 108 9.90 -5.10 16.10
CA PHE A 108 8.68 -4.35 16.30
C PHE A 108 8.59 -3.28 15.20
N ILE A 109 7.53 -3.34 14.39
CA ILE A 109 7.30 -2.49 13.22
C ILE A 109 5.96 -1.76 13.28
N LEU A 110 5.07 -2.06 14.23
CA LEU A 110 3.74 -1.43 14.27
C LEU A 110 3.81 0.10 14.32
N ASP A 111 4.67 0.64 15.18
CA ASP A 111 4.83 2.09 15.32
C ASP A 111 5.40 2.70 14.04
N ASP A 112 6.33 1.99 13.37
CA ASP A 112 6.87 2.41 12.07
C ASP A 112 5.78 2.43 11.01
N VAL A 113 5.00 1.34 10.87
CA VAL A 113 3.90 1.26 9.90
C VAL A 113 2.88 2.37 10.16
N THR A 114 2.45 2.59 11.40
CA THR A 114 1.56 3.71 11.74
C THR A 114 2.17 5.07 11.38
N SER A 115 3.46 5.27 11.64
CA SER A 115 4.16 6.50 11.27
C SER A 115 4.19 6.70 9.75
N VAL A 116 4.42 5.64 8.98
CA VAL A 116 4.46 5.71 7.51
C VAL A 116 3.10 6.06 6.93
N LEU A 117 2.02 5.45 7.43
CA LEU A 117 0.67 5.76 6.95
C LEU A 117 0.31 7.23 7.20
N ASN A 118 0.62 7.75 8.39
CA ASN A 118 0.45 9.17 8.69
C ASN A 118 1.36 10.06 7.83
N HIS A 119 2.58 9.62 7.53
CA HIS A 119 3.51 10.37 6.70
C HIS A 119 3.02 10.47 5.26
N ILE A 120 2.45 9.41 4.69
CA ILE A 120 1.83 9.43 3.35
C ILE A 120 0.74 10.50 3.31
N GLU A 121 -0.20 10.47 4.26
CA GLU A 121 -1.29 11.46 4.33
C GLU A 121 -0.75 12.89 4.47
N GLN A 122 0.22 13.10 5.36
CA GLN A 122 0.84 14.41 5.58
C GLN A 122 1.66 14.90 4.39
N SER A 123 2.34 14.01 3.65
CA SER A 123 3.15 14.36 2.49
C SER A 123 2.32 14.94 1.34
N THR A 124 1.02 14.63 1.32
CA THR A 124 0.08 15.12 0.31
C THR A 124 -0.61 16.42 0.74
N MET A 125 -0.42 16.88 1.98
CA MET A 125 -1.03 18.11 2.49
C MET A 125 -0.46 19.34 1.78
N GLY A 126 -1.28 19.97 0.93
CA GLY A 126 -0.93 21.23 0.25
C GLY A 126 -0.62 21.10 -1.24
N VAL A 127 -0.71 19.90 -1.81
CA VAL A 127 -0.74 19.66 -3.25
C VAL A 127 -2.18 19.38 -3.72
N ASP A 128 -2.48 19.53 -5.01
CA ASP A 128 -3.82 19.34 -5.56
C ASP A 128 -4.39 17.93 -5.30
N SER A 129 -3.53 16.95 -5.00
CA SER A 129 -3.87 15.58 -4.62
C SER A 129 -4.24 15.41 -3.14
N ALA A 130 -4.22 16.44 -2.30
CA ALA A 130 -4.50 16.34 -0.86
C ALA A 130 -5.85 15.68 -0.52
N ASP A 131 -6.91 16.03 -1.27
CA ASP A 131 -8.25 15.46 -1.08
C ASP A 131 -8.31 13.95 -1.43
N ASP A 132 -7.35 13.44 -2.20
CA ASP A 132 -7.33 12.05 -2.64
C ASP A 132 -6.70 11.10 -1.63
N PHE A 133 -5.90 11.64 -0.70
CA PHE A 133 -5.18 10.89 0.33
C PHE A 133 -5.67 11.20 1.75
N ASN A 134 -6.52 12.22 1.94
CA ASN A 134 -7.08 12.56 3.24
C ASN A 134 -8.02 11.46 3.76
N GLY A 135 -7.74 10.94 4.96
CA GLY A 135 -8.51 9.86 5.60
C GLY A 135 -8.40 8.52 4.88
N LEU A 136 -7.39 8.35 4.02
CA LEU A 136 -7.17 7.14 3.25
C LEU A 136 -6.92 5.91 4.14
N PHE A 137 -6.29 6.11 5.30
CA PHE A 137 -5.98 5.05 6.25
C PHE A 137 -6.76 5.15 7.57
N ASP A 138 -7.79 6.00 7.65
CA ASP A 138 -8.59 6.22 8.87
C ASP A 138 -9.23 4.93 9.42
N ASP A 139 -9.62 4.02 8.52
CA ASP A 139 -10.23 2.73 8.89
C ASP A 139 -9.18 1.71 9.39
N LEU A 140 -7.88 2.00 9.29
CA LEU A 140 -6.79 1.09 9.64
C LEU A 140 -6.34 1.24 11.11
N ASP A 141 -7.14 0.75 12.05
CA ASP A 141 -6.75 0.74 13.46
C ASP A 141 -5.79 -0.42 13.80
N LEU A 142 -4.48 -0.17 13.69
CA LEU A 142 -3.42 -1.12 14.06
C LEU A 142 -3.30 -1.38 15.58
N THR A 143 -4.01 -0.60 16.40
CA THR A 143 -4.03 -0.77 17.86
C THR A 143 -5.17 -1.68 18.34
N SER A 144 -6.07 -2.05 17.43
CA SER A 144 -7.27 -2.83 17.72
C SER A 144 -6.98 -4.17 18.39
N ASN A 145 -7.79 -4.50 19.40
CA ASN A 145 -7.76 -5.82 20.06
C ASN A 145 -8.19 -6.96 19.14
N LYS A 146 -8.79 -6.64 17.97
CA LYS A 146 -9.15 -7.62 16.94
C LYS A 146 -7.91 -8.26 16.31
N LEU A 147 -6.84 -7.48 16.12
CA LEU A 147 -5.56 -7.95 15.57
C LEU A 147 -4.77 -8.79 16.58
N GLY A 148 -4.98 -8.56 17.88
CA GLY A 148 -4.31 -9.28 18.94
C GLY A 148 -4.46 -8.62 20.30
N LYS A 149 -4.50 -9.44 21.36
CA LYS A 149 -4.68 -8.96 22.74
C LYS A 149 -3.47 -8.20 23.28
N THR A 150 -2.28 -8.45 22.72
CA THR A 150 -1.03 -7.79 23.14
C THR A 150 -0.39 -7.06 21.95
N PRO A 151 0.40 -5.99 22.19
CA PRO A 151 1.14 -5.31 21.13
C PRO A 151 2.03 -6.26 20.31
N ASP A 152 2.68 -7.22 20.97
CA ASP A 152 3.50 -8.25 20.31
C ASP A 152 2.67 -9.15 19.38
N ALA A 153 1.48 -9.56 19.80
CA ALA A 153 0.60 -10.38 18.96
C ALA A 153 0.11 -9.62 17.73
N ARG A 154 -0.23 -8.33 17.90
CA ARG A 154 -0.60 -7.45 16.79
C ARG A 154 0.57 -7.27 15.82
N ASN A 155 1.77 -7.03 16.35
CA ASN A 155 2.98 -6.85 15.55
C ASN A 155 3.28 -8.09 14.72
N LYS A 156 3.21 -9.29 15.33
CA LYS A 156 3.40 -10.55 14.62
C LYS A 156 2.38 -10.79 13.53
N LEU A 157 1.12 -10.41 13.74
CA LEU A 157 0.09 -10.53 12.72
C LEU A 157 0.40 -9.60 11.54
N ILE A 158 0.65 -8.31 11.80
CA ILE A 158 0.95 -7.33 10.76
C ILE A 158 2.25 -7.69 10.03
N ALA A 159 3.32 -8.06 10.74
CA ALA A 159 4.57 -8.50 10.14
C ALA A 159 4.38 -9.67 9.16
N LYS A 160 3.57 -10.67 9.53
CA LYS A 160 3.21 -11.77 8.62
C LYS A 160 2.41 -11.31 7.40
N VAL A 161 1.47 -10.39 7.59
CA VAL A 161 0.71 -9.85 6.45
C VAL A 161 1.66 -9.13 5.50
N LEU A 162 2.57 -8.31 6.01
CA LEU A 162 3.58 -7.61 5.23
C LEU A 162 4.49 -8.60 4.48
N GLU A 163 5.03 -9.59 5.17
CA GLU A 163 5.85 -10.66 4.56
C GLU A 163 5.11 -11.36 3.42
N HIS A 164 3.86 -11.75 3.63
CA HIS A 164 3.07 -12.43 2.61
C HIS A 164 2.76 -11.53 1.41
N LEU A 165 2.46 -10.25 1.65
CA LEU A 165 2.20 -9.27 0.61
C LEU A 165 3.46 -8.90 -0.17
N ASP A 166 4.63 -8.85 0.49
CA ASP A 166 5.92 -8.52 -0.13
C ASP A 166 6.30 -9.54 -1.23
N ASN A 167 5.93 -10.80 -1.03
CA ASN A 167 6.11 -11.87 -2.02
C ASN A 167 5.16 -11.78 -3.24
N ILE A 168 4.23 -10.82 -3.27
CA ILE A 168 3.29 -10.63 -4.37
C ILE A 168 3.81 -9.57 -5.33
N ASP A 169 3.97 -9.96 -6.59
CA ASP A 169 4.27 -9.04 -7.68
C ASP A 169 2.98 -8.46 -8.30
N PHE A 170 2.78 -7.15 -8.12
CA PHE A 170 1.64 -6.42 -8.66
C PHE A 170 1.76 -6.04 -10.15
N HIS A 171 2.90 -6.29 -10.80
CA HIS A 171 3.15 -5.96 -12.21
C HIS A 171 2.85 -4.48 -12.55
N LEU A 172 3.49 -3.56 -11.82
CA LEU A 172 3.25 -2.12 -11.99
C LEU A 172 3.61 -1.56 -13.37
N GLU A 173 4.44 -2.27 -14.13
CA GLU A 173 4.90 -1.84 -15.45
C GLU A 173 3.93 -2.19 -16.60
N SER A 174 2.90 -3.01 -16.36
CA SER A 174 1.90 -3.30 -17.39
C SER A 174 0.87 -2.18 -17.48
N SER A 175 1.12 -1.24 -18.39
CA SER A 175 0.37 0.01 -18.63
C SER A 175 -1.11 -0.12 -19.02
N GLU A 176 -1.71 -1.31 -19.00
CA GLU A 176 -3.02 -1.54 -19.61
C GLU A 176 -4.11 -1.99 -18.64
N ILE A 177 -3.81 -2.37 -17.40
CA ILE A 177 -4.82 -2.97 -16.52
C ILE A 177 -4.65 -2.49 -15.09
N ASP A 178 -5.72 -1.91 -14.52
CA ASP A 178 -5.91 -1.62 -13.09
C ASP A 178 -5.98 -2.94 -12.29
N ILE A 179 -4.88 -3.71 -12.28
CA ILE A 179 -4.79 -5.01 -11.61
C ILE A 179 -5.11 -4.86 -10.12
N LEU A 180 -4.72 -3.73 -9.53
CA LEU A 180 -5.04 -3.37 -8.15
C LEU A 180 -6.50 -2.96 -7.96
N GLY A 181 -7.07 -2.15 -8.85
CA GLY A 181 -8.50 -1.82 -8.84
C GLY A 181 -9.36 -3.09 -8.94
N ASP A 182 -9.00 -4.00 -9.85
CA ASP A 182 -9.68 -5.28 -10.05
C ASP A 182 -9.50 -6.24 -8.85
N ALA A 183 -8.34 -6.22 -8.20
CA ALA A 183 -8.10 -6.97 -6.97
C ALA A 183 -8.91 -6.38 -5.80
N TYR A 184 -9.01 -5.05 -5.72
CA TYR A 184 -9.78 -4.31 -4.73
C TYR A 184 -11.27 -4.62 -4.85
N GLU A 185 -11.84 -4.47 -6.05
CA GLU A 185 -13.24 -4.81 -6.34
C GLU A 185 -13.55 -6.29 -6.05
N TYR A 186 -12.62 -7.18 -6.41
CA TYR A 186 -12.79 -8.60 -6.14
C TYR A 186 -12.78 -8.91 -4.64
N LEU A 187 -11.86 -8.31 -3.87
CA LEU A 187 -11.84 -8.47 -2.43
C LEU A 187 -13.16 -7.97 -1.83
N ILE A 188 -13.61 -6.77 -2.19
CA ILE A 188 -14.93 -6.24 -1.77
C ILE A 188 -16.05 -7.23 -2.09
N GLY A 189 -16.10 -7.76 -3.31
CA GLY A 189 -17.13 -8.72 -3.74
C GLY A 189 -17.09 -10.06 -3.00
N MET A 190 -15.90 -10.59 -2.72
CA MET A 190 -15.70 -11.82 -1.97
C MET A 190 -16.09 -11.67 -0.50
N PHE A 191 -15.76 -10.54 0.12
CA PHE A 191 -16.16 -10.24 1.49
C PHE A 191 -17.66 -10.02 1.62
N ALA A 192 -18.29 -9.29 0.68
CA ALA A 192 -19.75 -9.14 0.62
C ALA A 192 -20.48 -10.49 0.44
N SER A 193 -19.93 -11.40 -0.37
CA SER A 193 -20.51 -12.74 -0.59
C SER A 193 -20.28 -13.70 0.58
N GLY A 194 -19.13 -13.60 1.26
CA GLY A 194 -18.76 -14.44 2.41
C GLY A 194 -19.47 -14.07 3.71
N ALA A 195 -19.93 -12.82 3.85
CA ALA A 195 -20.64 -12.33 5.04
C ALA A 195 -22.12 -12.73 5.12
N GLY A 196 -22.67 -13.43 4.11
CA GLY A 196 -24.07 -13.88 4.11
C GLY A 196 -25.11 -12.76 4.06
N LYS A 197 -24.71 -11.51 3.77
CA LYS A 197 -25.62 -10.37 3.63
C LYS A 197 -26.08 -10.26 2.17
N LYS A 198 -27.40 -10.35 1.96
CA LYS A 198 -28.02 -10.15 0.64
C LYS A 198 -27.64 -8.76 0.10
N ALA A 199 -27.24 -8.75 -1.17
CA ALA A 199 -26.81 -7.66 -2.07
C ALA A 199 -27.67 -6.38 -2.13
N GLY A 200 -28.08 -5.80 -0.99
CA GLY A 200 -29.04 -4.70 -0.94
C GLY A 200 -28.48 -3.32 -0.66
N GLU A 201 -27.37 -3.19 0.07
CA GLU A 201 -26.91 -1.89 0.56
C GLU A 201 -25.39 -1.87 0.71
N PHE A 202 -24.65 -1.68 -0.38
CA PHE A 202 -23.32 -1.08 -0.29
C PHE A 202 -23.20 0.00 -1.36
N TYR A 203 -22.70 1.15 -0.91
CA TYR A 203 -22.52 2.39 -1.64
C TYR A 203 -21.62 2.13 -2.86
N ILE A 204 -22.23 1.98 -4.04
CA ILE A 204 -21.53 2.10 -5.32
C ILE A 204 -21.24 3.59 -5.48
N MET A 205 -20.06 4.03 -5.05
CA MET A 205 -19.56 5.32 -5.53
C MET A 205 -19.47 5.20 -7.06
N PRO A 206 -20.08 6.11 -7.82
CA PRO A 206 -20.17 5.95 -9.27
C PRO A 206 -18.77 5.88 -9.90
N PRO A 207 -18.58 5.07 -10.96
CA PRO A 207 -17.28 4.83 -11.62
C PRO A 207 -16.61 6.10 -12.20
N THR A 208 -17.30 7.24 -12.17
CA THR A 208 -16.79 8.54 -12.60
C THR A 208 -15.73 9.15 -11.69
N SER A 209 -15.60 8.69 -10.42
CA SER A 209 -14.62 9.29 -9.49
C SER A 209 -13.20 8.70 -9.62
N LEU A 210 -13.06 7.45 -10.08
CA LEU A 210 -11.75 6.79 -10.25
C LEU A 210 -11.12 7.08 -11.62
N GLN A 211 -11.92 7.13 -12.70
CA GLN A 211 -11.42 7.51 -14.02
C GLN A 211 -10.95 8.97 -14.09
N ALA A 212 -11.47 9.85 -13.24
CA ALA A 212 -10.99 11.23 -13.14
C ALA A 212 -9.63 11.35 -12.41
N LYS A 213 -9.28 10.40 -11.53
CA LYS A 213 -8.02 10.41 -10.76
C LYS A 213 -6.83 9.78 -11.49
N CYS A 214 -7.07 8.85 -12.43
CA CYS A 214 -6.01 8.19 -13.19
C CYS A 214 -5.55 8.96 -14.45
N HIS A 215 -6.13 10.12 -14.76
CA HIS A 215 -5.72 10.96 -15.89
C HIS A 215 -5.22 12.32 -15.40
N LEU A 216 -3.98 12.36 -14.92
CA LEU A 216 -3.23 13.60 -14.92
C LEU A 216 -2.96 14.00 -16.39
N PRO A 217 -3.25 15.25 -16.80
CA PRO A 217 -2.95 15.69 -18.15
C PRO A 217 -1.43 15.70 -18.35
N ILE A 218 -0.98 15.02 -19.39
CA ILE A 218 0.37 15.21 -19.95
C ILE A 218 0.40 16.66 -20.47
N ALA A 219 1.00 17.57 -19.71
CA ALA A 219 1.30 18.91 -20.18
C ALA A 219 2.36 18.83 -21.28
N ALA A 220 2.03 19.41 -22.43
CA ALA A 220 2.93 19.64 -23.56
C ALA A 220 3.74 20.93 -23.38
#